data_AF-A0A1X1R5F8-F1
#
_entry.id   AF-A0A1X1R5F8-F1
#
_cell.length_a   1.000
_cell.length_b   1.000
_cell.length_c   1.000
_cell.angle_alpha   90.00
_cell.angle_beta   90.00
_cell.angle_gamma   90.00
#
_symmetry.space_group_name_H-M   'P 1'
#
loop_
_entity.id
_entity.type
_entity.pdbx_description
1 polymer ?
#
loop_
_entity_poly.entity_id
_entity_poly.type
_entity_poly.pdbx_seq_one_letter_code
_entity_poly.pdbx_strand_id
1 'polypeptide(L)'
;MLVADLGHFLGLPEDASGSARRLAQHLGDIVRAGTAGDVGDPWVSALPCRRRPAHRRCPGRMTIAIVWAEAAAPIRWWCTACDDEGVISNWADTPYDLRRRRLSVAGNVDEVIVSDETAAALRELVLLDPDCERLVFGMRAHPDGAVLLASADDLEELIGFVAAEANHEPNRRRQHRLDAAFNALTEAAQTLNS
;
A
#
# COMPACT_ATOMS: atom_id res chain seq x y z
N MET A 1 12.49 8.08 16.41
CA MET A 1 11.45 8.88 15.73
C MET A 1 11.95 9.75 14.57
N LEU A 2 11.41 9.56 13.37
CA LEU A 2 11.53 10.45 12.20
C LEU A 2 10.41 11.50 12.22
N VAL A 3 10.70 12.74 11.87
CA VAL A 3 9.67 13.78 11.62
C VAL A 3 9.84 14.27 10.19
N ALA A 4 8.79 14.12 9.37
CA ALA A 4 8.84 14.42 7.95
C ALA A 4 7.70 15.35 7.53
N ASP A 5 8.04 16.36 6.76
CA ASP A 5 7.10 17.11 5.93
C ASP A 5 7.10 16.44 4.56
N LEU A 6 5.94 15.92 4.10
CA LEU A 6 5.88 15.21 2.84
C LEU A 6 6.21 16.10 1.64
N GLY A 7 5.93 17.41 1.72
CA GLY A 7 6.22 18.38 0.68
C GLY A 7 7.69 18.40 0.26
N HIS A 8 8.62 18.15 1.19
CA HIS A 8 10.05 18.06 0.90
C HIS A 8 10.47 16.83 0.10
N PHE A 9 9.59 15.82 0.01
CA PHE A 9 9.84 14.57 -0.71
C PHE A 9 9.07 14.50 -2.04
N LEU A 10 8.24 15.50 -2.34
CA LEU A 10 7.57 15.61 -3.63
C LEU A 10 8.56 16.11 -4.68
N GLY A 11 8.59 15.45 -5.84
CA GLY A 11 9.39 15.90 -6.98
C GLY A 11 10.90 15.95 -6.73
N LEU A 12 11.44 14.97 -6.01
CA LEU A 12 12.89 14.88 -5.76
C LEU A 12 13.69 15.03 -7.08
N PRO A 13 14.76 15.85 -7.09
CA PRO A 13 15.53 16.11 -8.29
C PRO A 13 16.20 14.83 -8.82
N GLU A 14 16.55 14.78 -10.10
CA GLU A 14 17.12 13.58 -10.76
C GLU A 14 18.45 13.10 -10.13
N ASP A 15 19.22 14.01 -9.56
CA ASP A 15 20.49 13.73 -8.87
C ASP A 15 20.32 13.31 -7.40
N ALA A 16 19.08 13.28 -6.88
CA ALA A 16 18.81 12.84 -5.51
C ALA A 16 19.35 11.42 -5.28
N SER A 17 20.02 11.22 -4.14
CA SER A 17 20.61 9.93 -3.80
C SER A 17 19.57 8.81 -3.77
N GLY A 18 19.98 7.59 -4.12
CA GLY A 18 19.08 6.43 -4.04
C GLY A 18 18.53 6.18 -2.63
N SER A 19 19.23 6.64 -1.58
CA SER A 19 18.73 6.59 -0.20
C SER A 19 17.58 7.56 0.05
N ALA A 20 17.66 8.78 -0.50
CA ALA A 20 16.61 9.78 -0.43
C ALA A 20 15.37 9.32 -1.20
N ARG A 21 15.55 8.75 -2.41
CA ARG A 21 14.44 8.19 -3.20
C ARG A 21 13.71 7.07 -2.48
N ARG A 22 14.43 6.14 -1.86
CA ARG A 22 13.83 5.05 -1.06
C ARG A 22 13.09 5.58 0.16
N LEU A 23 13.60 6.64 0.79
CA LEU A 23 12.88 7.28 1.90
C LEU A 23 11.61 7.97 1.42
N ALA A 24 11.66 8.73 0.32
CA ALA A 24 10.49 9.35 -0.28
C ALA A 24 9.40 8.32 -0.65
N GLN A 25 9.79 7.22 -1.31
CA GLN A 25 8.87 6.13 -1.62
C GLN A 25 8.22 5.56 -0.35
N HIS A 26 9.03 5.27 0.68
CA HIS A 26 8.52 4.74 1.94
C HIS A 26 7.52 5.69 2.63
N LEU A 27 7.82 7.00 2.63
CA LEU A 27 6.92 8.01 3.18
C LEU A 27 5.63 8.10 2.36
N GLY A 28 5.73 8.06 1.02
CA GLY A 28 4.57 8.01 0.13
C GLY A 28 3.70 6.77 0.37
N ASP A 29 4.31 5.59 0.53
CA ASP A 29 3.60 4.34 0.83
C ASP A 29 2.87 4.40 2.18
N ILE A 30 3.49 4.98 3.22
CA ILE A 30 2.83 5.19 4.52
C ILE A 30 1.65 6.13 4.38
N VAL A 31 1.78 7.21 3.60
CA VAL A 31 0.69 8.16 3.38
C VAL A 31 -0.47 7.51 2.64
N ARG A 32 -0.18 6.76 1.56
CA ARG A 32 -1.17 5.99 0.83
C ARG A 32 -1.90 5.02 1.74
N ALA A 33 -1.16 4.22 2.50
CA ALA A 33 -1.77 3.26 3.41
C ALA A 33 -2.61 3.97 4.48
N GLY A 34 -2.08 4.99 5.15
CA GLY A 34 -2.81 5.74 6.17
C GLY A 34 -4.11 6.37 5.65
N THR A 35 -4.10 6.91 4.44
CA THR A 35 -5.28 7.55 3.82
C THR A 35 -6.23 6.56 3.13
N ALA A 36 -5.74 5.38 2.77
CA ALA A 36 -6.54 4.26 2.28
C ALA A 36 -7.33 3.57 3.40
N GLY A 37 -6.69 3.37 4.55
CA GLY A 37 -7.28 2.70 5.70
C GLY A 37 -8.27 3.54 6.52
N ASP A 38 -8.72 2.95 7.62
CA ASP A 38 -9.68 3.58 8.52
C ASP A 38 -9.02 4.66 9.39
N VAL A 39 -9.74 5.76 9.58
CA VAL A 39 -9.36 6.82 10.52
C VAL A 39 -9.81 6.41 11.92
N GLY A 40 -8.99 6.75 12.92
CA GLY A 40 -9.27 6.46 14.32
C GLY A 40 -8.20 5.52 14.90
N ASP A 41 -8.60 4.28 15.18
CA ASP A 41 -7.72 3.33 15.86
C ASP A 41 -6.51 2.95 15.00
N PRO A 42 -5.32 2.83 15.62
CA PRO A 42 -4.15 2.33 14.91
C PRO A 42 -4.39 0.93 14.36
N TRP A 43 -4.00 0.70 13.11
CA TRP A 43 -4.11 -0.59 12.45
C TRP A 43 -2.79 -1.01 11.83
N VAL A 44 -2.59 -2.32 11.67
CA VAL A 44 -1.35 -2.88 11.12
C VAL A 44 -1.50 -3.07 9.62
N SER A 45 -0.82 -2.24 8.85
CA SER A 45 -0.78 -2.35 7.39
C SER A 45 0.08 -3.52 6.93
N ALA A 46 -0.13 -3.99 5.71
CA ALA A 46 0.75 -4.98 5.09
C ALA A 46 2.08 -4.39 4.57
N LEU A 47 2.37 -3.11 4.83
CA LEU A 47 3.65 -2.49 4.44
C LEU A 47 4.81 -3.11 5.23
N PRO A 48 5.88 -3.59 4.55
CA PRO A 48 7.04 -4.12 5.23
C PRO A 48 7.91 -3.01 5.83
N CYS A 49 8.59 -3.32 6.93
CA CYS A 49 9.61 -2.43 7.48
C CYS A 49 10.80 -2.29 6.52
N ARG A 50 11.26 -1.05 6.31
CA ARG A 50 12.46 -0.76 5.50
C ARG A 50 13.78 -1.06 6.22
N ARG A 51 13.77 -1.15 7.56
CA ARG A 51 15.00 -1.32 8.34
C ARG A 51 15.60 -2.70 8.18
N ARG A 52 16.92 -2.75 8.37
CA ARG A 52 17.71 -3.99 8.37
C ARG A 52 18.57 -4.14 9.62
N PRO A 53 17.96 -4.27 10.82
CA PRO A 53 18.71 -4.46 12.05
C PRO A 53 19.58 -5.71 11.94
N ALA A 54 20.84 -5.62 12.40
CA ALA A 54 21.84 -6.69 12.27
C ALA A 54 21.97 -7.27 10.84
N HIS A 55 21.87 -6.41 9.81
CA HIS A 55 21.98 -6.75 8.39
C HIS A 55 20.90 -7.72 7.86
N ARG A 56 19.83 -7.98 8.61
CA ARG A 56 18.69 -8.80 8.19
C ARG A 56 17.46 -7.93 8.00
N ARG A 57 16.59 -8.25 7.03
CA ARG A 57 15.31 -7.53 6.88
C ARG A 57 14.52 -7.65 8.18
N CYS A 58 14.03 -6.52 8.68
CA CYS A 58 13.11 -6.54 9.81
C CYS A 58 11.82 -7.27 9.37
N PRO A 59 11.31 -8.25 10.15
CA PRO A 59 10.08 -8.96 9.83
C PRO A 59 8.83 -8.13 10.13
N GLY A 60 8.98 -6.96 10.76
CA GLY A 60 7.87 -6.13 11.19
C GLY A 60 7.11 -5.47 10.05
N ARG A 61 5.84 -5.21 10.34
CA ARG A 61 4.89 -4.43 9.55
C ARG A 61 4.69 -3.04 10.12
N MET A 62 4.23 -2.10 9.30
CA MET A 62 3.97 -0.72 9.73
C MET A 62 2.57 -0.61 10.32
N THR A 63 2.49 -0.26 11.60
CA THR A 63 1.28 0.26 12.23
C THR A 63 1.11 1.72 11.83
N ILE A 64 -0.11 2.09 11.46
CA ILE A 64 -0.46 3.44 11.00
C ILE A 64 -1.59 3.98 11.85
N ALA A 65 -1.51 5.24 12.25
CA ALA A 65 -2.50 5.91 13.05
C ALA A 65 -2.76 7.34 12.55
N ILE A 66 -4.03 7.62 12.22
CA ILE A 66 -4.53 8.94 11.87
C ILE A 66 -5.68 9.25 12.83
N VAL A 67 -5.48 10.25 13.69
CA VAL A 67 -6.40 10.54 14.79
C VAL A 67 -7.69 11.22 14.29
N TRP A 68 -7.62 12.00 13.20
CA TRP A 68 -8.75 12.74 12.64
C TRP A 68 -8.68 12.81 11.12
N ALA A 69 -9.84 12.72 10.46
CA ALA A 69 -9.97 12.80 9.00
C ALA A 69 -9.87 14.25 8.47
N GLU A 70 -9.78 15.24 9.36
CA GLU A 70 -9.49 16.62 8.96
C GLU A 70 -8.14 16.69 8.23
N ALA A 71 -8.07 17.54 7.21
CA ALA A 71 -7.03 17.54 6.19
C ALA A 71 -5.60 17.91 6.66
N ALA A 72 -5.32 17.95 7.96
CA ALA A 72 -4.01 18.32 8.50
C ALA A 72 -3.53 17.45 9.66
N ALA A 73 -4.28 16.44 10.10
CA ALA A 73 -3.81 15.57 11.18
C ALA A 73 -2.55 14.81 10.71
N PRO A 74 -1.42 14.87 11.44
CA PRO A 74 -0.22 14.18 11.01
C PRO A 74 -0.41 12.66 11.12
N ILE A 75 0.12 11.92 10.14
CA ILE A 75 0.11 10.45 10.15
C ILE A 75 1.22 9.98 11.07
N ARG A 76 0.87 9.26 12.13
CA ARG A 76 1.84 8.56 12.97
C ARG A 76 2.02 7.15 12.47
N TRP A 77 3.25 6.66 12.50
CA TRP A 77 3.55 5.29 12.10
C TRP A 77 4.67 4.71 12.95
N TRP A 78 4.64 3.40 13.15
CA TRP A 78 5.70 2.66 13.82
C TRP A 78 5.76 1.21 13.36
N CYS A 79 6.92 0.60 13.48
CA CYS A 79 7.14 -0.80 13.17
C CYS A 79 6.73 -1.67 14.35
N THR A 80 6.06 -2.78 14.04
CA THR A 80 5.64 -3.80 15.03
C THR A 80 6.79 -4.60 15.64
N ALA A 81 8.02 -4.49 15.12
CA ALA A 81 9.14 -5.35 15.54
C ALA A 81 10.46 -4.60 15.84
N CYS A 82 10.58 -3.33 15.48
CA CYS A 82 11.79 -2.55 15.77
C CYS A 82 11.44 -1.07 15.98
N ASP A 83 12.42 -0.27 16.39
CA ASP A 83 12.21 1.14 16.75
C ASP A 83 12.13 2.08 15.52
N ASP A 84 11.66 1.60 14.37
CA ASP A 84 11.35 2.48 13.23
C ASP A 84 9.98 3.08 13.44
N GLU A 85 9.95 4.40 13.55
CA GLU A 85 8.75 5.14 13.88
C GLU A 85 8.90 6.57 13.35
N GLY A 86 7.78 7.22 13.12
CA GLY A 86 7.78 8.62 12.76
C GLY A 86 6.42 9.25 12.63
N VAL A 87 6.46 10.50 12.18
CA VAL A 87 5.31 11.36 11.96
C VAL A 87 5.46 12.05 10.61
N ILE A 88 4.38 12.08 9.82
CA ILE A 88 4.32 12.72 8.52
C ILE A 88 3.26 13.83 8.53
N SER A 89 3.66 15.05 8.19
CA SER A 89 2.76 16.21 8.00
C SER A 89 2.69 16.63 6.53
N ASN A 90 1.77 17.55 6.21
CA ASN A 90 1.62 18.14 4.86
C ASN A 90 1.45 17.10 3.74
N TRP A 91 0.75 16.01 4.08
CA TRP A 91 0.47 14.91 3.16
C TRP A 91 -0.84 15.08 2.40
N ALA A 92 -1.75 15.91 2.90
CA ALA A 92 -3.06 16.13 2.29
C ALA A 92 -2.92 16.78 0.91
N ASP A 93 -3.79 16.38 -0.01
CA ASP A 93 -3.85 16.85 -1.40
C ASP A 93 -2.58 16.61 -2.22
N THR A 94 -1.68 15.75 -1.72
CA THR A 94 -0.55 15.24 -2.49
C THR A 94 -0.98 14.05 -3.36
N PRO A 95 -0.18 13.64 -4.36
CA PRO A 95 -0.47 12.44 -5.16
C PRO A 95 -0.54 11.13 -4.35
N TYR A 96 -0.11 11.15 -3.09
CA TYR A 96 -0.15 10.00 -2.18
C TYR A 96 -1.39 9.99 -1.29
N ASP A 97 -2.18 11.08 -1.29
CA ASP A 97 -3.41 11.20 -0.50
C ASP A 97 -4.56 10.46 -1.17
N LEU A 98 -4.85 9.27 -0.64
CA LEU A 98 -5.87 8.37 -1.15
C LEU A 98 -7.23 8.55 -0.48
N ARG A 99 -7.46 9.58 0.35
CA ARG A 99 -8.76 9.77 1.02
C ARG A 99 -9.92 9.73 0.01
N ARG A 100 -11.01 9.00 0.34
CA ARG A 100 -12.21 8.96 -0.51
C ARG A 100 -12.77 10.38 -0.68
N ARG A 101 -12.72 10.92 -1.89
CA ARG A 101 -13.31 12.22 -2.25
C ARG A 101 -14.77 12.11 -2.67
N ARG A 102 -15.25 10.89 -2.95
CA ARG A 102 -16.64 10.58 -3.29
C ARG A 102 -17.10 9.38 -2.46
N LEU A 103 -18.37 9.39 -2.08
CA LEU A 103 -19.03 8.26 -1.43
C LEU A 103 -19.19 7.16 -2.49
N SER A 104 -18.49 6.04 -2.35
CA SER A 104 -18.82 4.81 -3.06
C SER A 104 -20.01 4.15 -2.35
N VAL A 105 -20.85 3.46 -3.09
CA VAL A 105 -21.91 2.63 -2.49
C VAL A 105 -21.22 1.57 -1.62
N ALA A 106 -21.67 1.42 -0.38
CA ALA A 106 -21.19 0.34 0.49
C ALA A 106 -21.65 -1.00 -0.11
N GLY A 107 -20.77 -1.67 -0.85
CA GLY A 107 -20.91 -3.07 -1.23
C GLY A 107 -20.48 -3.97 -0.08
N ASN A 108 -20.88 -5.24 -0.15
CA ASN A 108 -20.25 -6.27 0.67
C ASN A 108 -18.77 -6.37 0.24
N VAL A 109 -17.87 -6.31 1.22
CA VAL A 109 -16.44 -6.52 1.01
C VAL A 109 -16.05 -7.84 1.66
N ASP A 110 -15.25 -8.62 0.95
CA ASP A 110 -14.74 -9.91 1.39
C ASP A 110 -13.25 -9.83 1.71
N GLU A 111 -12.80 -10.76 2.56
CA GLU A 111 -11.39 -10.91 2.89
C GLU A 111 -10.68 -11.81 1.88
N VAL A 112 -9.80 -11.22 1.07
CA VAL A 112 -8.94 -11.94 0.14
C VAL A 112 -7.53 -12.01 0.70
N ILE A 113 -7.11 -13.21 1.10
CA ILE A 113 -5.76 -13.44 1.63
C ILE A 113 -4.79 -13.60 0.45
N VAL A 114 -3.75 -12.79 0.42
CA VAL A 114 -2.68 -12.84 -0.58
C VAL A 114 -1.32 -13.01 0.10
N SER A 115 -0.39 -13.64 -0.62
CA SER A 115 0.98 -13.77 -0.14
C SER A 115 1.67 -12.39 -0.03
N ASP A 116 2.73 -12.32 0.78
CA ASP A 116 3.60 -11.13 0.84
C ASP A 116 4.20 -10.76 -0.52
N GLU A 117 4.50 -11.75 -1.35
CA GLU A 117 5.08 -11.54 -2.67
C GLU A 117 4.06 -10.94 -3.64
N THR A 118 2.81 -11.43 -3.60
CA THR A 118 1.67 -10.86 -4.31
C THR A 118 1.42 -9.43 -3.85
N ALA A 119 1.33 -9.19 -2.53
CA ALA A 119 1.12 -7.85 -1.99
C ALA A 119 2.25 -6.88 -2.38
N ALA A 120 3.50 -7.35 -2.46
CA ALA A 120 4.61 -6.55 -2.95
C ALA A 120 4.51 -6.26 -4.45
N ALA A 121 4.10 -7.23 -5.26
CA ALA A 121 3.89 -7.03 -6.70
C ALA A 121 2.76 -6.02 -6.97
N LEU A 122 1.66 -6.09 -6.23
CA LEU A 122 0.53 -5.15 -6.38
C LEU A 122 0.93 -3.70 -6.07
N ARG A 123 1.81 -3.46 -5.09
CA ARG A 123 2.32 -2.11 -4.77
C ARG A 123 3.29 -1.54 -5.81
N GLU A 124 3.82 -2.38 -6.70
CA GLU A 124 4.69 -1.95 -7.78
C GLU A 124 3.90 -1.50 -9.02
N LEU A 125 2.58 -1.71 -9.05
CA LEU A 125 1.73 -1.31 -10.17
C LEU A 125 1.66 0.21 -10.30
N VAL A 126 1.54 0.70 -11.53
CA VAL A 126 1.21 2.11 -11.80
C VAL A 126 -0.30 2.22 -11.97
N LEU A 127 -1.01 2.30 -10.85
CA LEU A 127 -2.47 2.43 -10.82
C LEU A 127 -2.86 3.90 -11.02
N LEU A 128 -3.64 4.17 -12.06
CA LEU A 128 -4.27 5.48 -12.28
C LEU A 128 -5.66 5.56 -11.64
N ASP A 129 -6.25 4.40 -11.33
CA ASP A 129 -7.52 4.33 -10.62
C ASP A 129 -7.30 4.43 -9.10
N PRO A 130 -7.84 5.48 -8.43
CA PRO A 130 -7.63 5.69 -7.01
C PRO A 130 -8.28 4.61 -6.13
N ASP A 131 -9.37 3.97 -6.58
CA ASP A 131 -10.04 2.95 -5.78
C ASP A 131 -9.20 1.66 -5.75
N CYS A 132 -8.63 1.25 -6.88
CA CYS A 132 -7.63 0.17 -6.94
C CYS A 132 -6.37 0.49 -6.12
N GLU A 133 -5.87 1.73 -6.17
CA GLU A 133 -4.72 2.12 -5.37
C GLU A 133 -5.04 2.06 -3.86
N ARG A 134 -6.24 2.47 -3.46
CA ARG A 134 -6.74 2.34 -2.09
C ARG A 134 -6.85 0.88 -1.65
N LEU A 135 -7.34 -0.02 -2.50
CA LEU A 135 -7.41 -1.45 -2.22
C LEU A 135 -6.01 -2.00 -1.91
N VAL A 136 -5.04 -1.72 -2.78
CA VAL A 136 -3.66 -2.20 -2.62
C VAL A 136 -2.98 -1.64 -1.37
N PHE A 137 -3.06 -0.33 -1.12
CA PHE A 137 -2.40 0.27 0.03
C PHE A 137 -3.19 0.13 1.34
N GLY A 138 -4.48 -0.19 1.26
CA GLY A 138 -5.36 -0.53 2.39
C GLY A 138 -5.19 -1.95 2.92
N MET A 139 -4.40 -2.80 2.24
CA MET A 139 -4.13 -4.17 2.69
C MET A 139 -3.62 -4.20 4.14
N ARG A 140 -4.22 -5.06 4.96
CA ARG A 140 -3.83 -5.26 6.37
C ARG A 140 -2.88 -6.44 6.51
N ALA A 141 -2.04 -6.41 7.54
CA ALA A 141 -1.17 -7.55 7.85
C ALA A 141 -2.01 -8.77 8.25
N HIS A 142 -1.64 -9.94 7.73
CA HIS A 142 -2.26 -11.23 8.05
C HIS A 142 -1.15 -12.25 8.40
N PRO A 143 -1.38 -13.24 9.29
CA PRO A 143 -0.38 -14.27 9.60
C PRO A 143 0.17 -14.99 8.36
N ASP A 144 -0.69 -15.20 7.36
CA ASP A 144 -0.34 -15.88 6.10
C ASP A 144 0.03 -14.90 4.95
N GLY A 145 0.23 -13.62 5.26
CA GLY A 145 0.65 -12.59 4.29
C GLY A 145 -0.06 -11.25 4.51
N ALA A 146 -0.97 -10.92 3.59
CA ALA A 146 -1.79 -9.72 3.64
C ALA A 146 -3.25 -10.05 3.35
N VAL A 147 -4.16 -9.30 3.97
CA VAL A 147 -5.59 -9.35 3.64
C VAL A 147 -5.96 -8.10 2.85
N LEU A 148 -6.55 -8.33 1.67
CA LEU A 148 -7.16 -7.34 0.81
C LEU A 148 -8.67 -7.36 1.07
N LEU A 149 -9.25 -6.22 1.44
CA LEU A 149 -10.69 -6.07 1.60
C LEU A 149 -11.25 -5.51 0.28
N ALA A 150 -11.97 -6.34 -0.48
CA ALA A 150 -12.47 -5.97 -1.80
C ALA A 150 -13.86 -6.58 -2.02
N SER A 151 -14.71 -5.87 -2.77
CA SER A 151 -15.89 -6.49 -3.38
C SER A 151 -15.46 -7.33 -4.60
N ALA A 152 -16.39 -8.13 -5.15
CA ALA A 152 -16.14 -8.86 -6.40
C ALA A 152 -15.78 -7.92 -7.55
N ASP A 153 -16.52 -6.80 -7.70
CA ASP A 153 -16.29 -5.80 -8.75
C ASP A 153 -14.91 -5.13 -8.60
N ASP A 154 -14.56 -4.72 -7.38
CA ASP A 154 -13.25 -4.15 -7.03
C ASP A 154 -12.10 -5.11 -7.39
N LEU A 155 -12.29 -6.40 -7.09
CA LEU A 155 -11.30 -7.43 -7.36
C LEU A 155 -11.14 -7.70 -8.85
N GLU A 156 -12.24 -7.77 -9.60
CA GLU A 156 -12.23 -7.91 -11.07
C GLU A 156 -11.53 -6.73 -11.75
N GLU A 157 -11.78 -5.50 -11.27
CA GLU A 157 -11.10 -4.31 -11.78
C GLU A 157 -9.58 -4.36 -11.51
N LEU A 158 -9.17 -4.69 -10.29
CA LEU A 158 -7.76 -4.85 -9.95
C LEU A 158 -7.08 -5.94 -10.79
N ILE A 159 -7.75 -7.07 -11.02
CA ILE A 159 -7.26 -8.15 -11.90
C ILE A 159 -7.00 -7.62 -13.32
N GLY A 160 -7.90 -6.78 -13.84
CA GLY A 160 -7.75 -6.12 -15.14
C GLY A 160 -6.47 -5.27 -15.23
N PHE A 161 -6.18 -4.47 -14.21
CA PHE A 161 -4.94 -3.68 -14.14
C PHE A 161 -3.69 -4.56 -14.08
N VAL A 162 -3.69 -5.61 -13.26
CA VAL A 162 -2.55 -6.55 -13.18
C VAL A 162 -2.30 -7.22 -14.53
N ALA A 163 -3.35 -7.68 -15.20
CA ALA A 163 -3.24 -8.31 -16.52
C ALA A 163 -2.68 -7.34 -17.56
N ALA A 164 -3.21 -6.11 -17.60
CA ALA A 164 -2.75 -5.08 -18.52
C ALA A 164 -1.26 -4.79 -18.30
N GLU A 165 -0.80 -4.67 -17.06
CA GLU A 165 0.60 -4.38 -16.77
C GLU A 165 1.51 -5.58 -17.06
N ALA A 166 1.11 -6.81 -16.72
CA ALA A 166 1.85 -8.03 -17.01
C ALA A 166 2.08 -8.24 -18.52
N ASN A 167 1.04 -7.97 -19.32
CA ASN A 167 1.09 -8.13 -20.78
C ASN A 167 2.04 -7.15 -21.48
N HIS A 168 2.26 -5.98 -20.88
CA HIS A 168 3.15 -4.94 -21.44
C HIS A 168 4.52 -4.88 -20.73
N GLU A 169 4.79 -5.76 -19.77
CA GLU A 169 6.02 -5.74 -18.98
C GLU A 169 7.21 -6.33 -19.76
N PRO A 170 8.24 -5.53 -20.13
CA PRO A 170 9.40 -6.02 -20.86
C PRO A 170 10.35 -6.86 -19.98
N ASN A 171 10.38 -6.64 -18.67
CA ASN A 171 11.21 -7.40 -17.74
C ASN A 171 10.53 -8.70 -17.33
N ARG A 172 11.00 -9.82 -17.90
CA ARG A 172 10.47 -11.16 -17.61
C ARG A 172 10.36 -11.52 -16.14
N ARG A 173 11.29 -11.07 -15.29
CA ARG A 173 11.23 -11.35 -13.86
C ARG A 173 10.06 -10.62 -13.19
N ARG A 174 9.81 -9.38 -13.61
CA ARG A 174 8.66 -8.60 -13.12
C ARG A 174 7.36 -9.17 -13.68
N GLN A 175 7.34 -9.49 -14.98
CA GLN A 175 6.20 -10.16 -15.63
C GLN A 175 5.77 -11.42 -14.87
N HIS A 176 6.70 -12.34 -14.56
CA HIS A 176 6.37 -13.54 -13.80
C HIS A 176 5.76 -13.27 -12.41
N ARG A 177 6.19 -12.21 -11.73
CA ARG A 177 5.59 -11.81 -10.44
C ARG A 177 4.18 -11.27 -10.62
N LEU A 178 3.93 -10.53 -11.71
CA LEU A 178 2.61 -10.04 -12.05
C LEU A 178 1.68 -11.17 -12.49
N ASP A 179 2.16 -12.14 -13.28
CA ASP A 179 1.39 -13.34 -13.66
C ASP A 179 1.00 -14.16 -12.43
N ALA A 180 1.92 -14.33 -11.48
CA ALA A 180 1.62 -15.01 -10.22
C ALA A 180 0.57 -14.24 -9.39
N ALA A 181 0.66 -12.90 -9.36
CA ALA A 181 -0.35 -12.07 -8.70
C ALA A 181 -1.72 -12.17 -9.39
N PHE A 182 -1.75 -12.14 -10.73
CA PHE A 182 -2.96 -12.31 -11.54
C PHE A 182 -3.67 -13.63 -11.26
N ASN A 183 -2.93 -14.74 -11.26
CA ASN A 183 -3.47 -16.06 -10.98
C ASN A 183 -4.06 -16.13 -9.55
N ALA A 184 -3.31 -15.65 -8.55
CA ALA A 184 -3.76 -15.66 -7.16
C ALA A 184 -5.05 -14.85 -6.96
N LEU A 185 -5.15 -13.67 -7.57
CA LEU A 185 -6.37 -12.85 -7.48
C LEU A 185 -7.55 -13.47 -8.24
N THR A 186 -7.30 -14.10 -9.40
CA THR A 186 -8.34 -14.79 -10.19
C THR A 186 -8.91 -16.00 -9.45
N GLU A 187 -8.06 -16.80 -8.80
CA GLU A 187 -8.49 -17.92 -7.95
C GLU A 187 -9.32 -17.43 -6.76
N ALA A 188 -8.91 -16.31 -6.14
CA ALA A 188 -9.69 -15.68 -5.07
C ALA A 188 -11.06 -15.21 -5.56
N ALA A 189 -11.13 -14.55 -6.72
CA ALA A 189 -12.40 -14.08 -7.30
C ALA A 189 -13.38 -15.22 -7.61
N GLN A 190 -12.87 -16.36 -8.10
CA GLN A 190 -13.69 -17.55 -8.32
C GLN A 190 -14.29 -18.09 -7.02
N THR A 191 -13.55 -18.00 -5.92
CA THR A 191 -14.01 -18.44 -4.59
C THR A 191 -15.10 -17.54 -4.03
N LEU A 192 -15.04 -16.22 -4.30
CA LEU A 192 -16.08 -15.27 -3.88
C LEU A 192 -17.40 -15.43 -4.64
N ASN A 193 -17.32 -15.87 -5.90
CA ASN A 193 -18.48 -16.04 -6.78
C ASN A 193 -19.12 -17.45 -6.70
N SER A 194 -18.58 -18.35 -5.87
CA SER A 194 -19.04 -19.75 -5.72
C SER A 194 -19.98 -19.92 -4.53
#